data_AF-A0A8H3TV17-F1
#
_entry.id   AF-A0A8H3TV17-F1
#
_cell.length_a   1.000
_cell.length_b   1.000
_cell.length_c   1.000
_cell.angle_alpha   90.00
_cell.angle_beta   90.00
_cell.angle_gamma   90.00
#
_symmetry.space_group_name_H-M   'P 1'
#
loop_
_entity.id
_entity.type
_entity.pdbx_description
1 polymer ?
#
loop_
_entity_poly.entity_id
_entity_poly.type
_entity_poly.pdbx_seq_one_letter_code
_entity_poly.pdbx_strand_id
1 'polypeptide(L)'
;MAPSIHNTGVPLPKPPPNAHAVRAKPDISGIIFHVVSAAVMANGFLALLQLGMTEWINKQVGGHFQFLTIDGLWLTIVTCLLGGMGEMLPGVKILRTVKRAFLLIALPVELTVSTIYWGLILLAPGLIVPDMASVAPESSGPVTSSSEAPQLLRIPTWIDVSIHGVPAIVLIIDFFFREKKYRPPVSTWGAIVLSMVAGTAYSVWVEYCAAYNNRFPYPFLPLDSFEIRVVIYIGATTFAYVAFKVLNSLHK
;
A
#
# COMPACT_ATOMS: atom_id res chain seq x y z
N MET A 1 -10.28 40.46 -63.52
CA MET A 1 -11.28 39.58 -62.88
C MET A 1 -10.53 38.55 -62.05
N ALA A 2 -10.53 38.71 -60.72
CA ALA A 2 -9.98 37.69 -59.81
C ALA A 2 -11.10 36.74 -59.38
N PRO A 3 -10.88 35.42 -59.35
CA PRO A 3 -11.92 34.46 -59.00
C PRO A 3 -12.23 34.49 -57.50
N SER A 4 -13.53 34.52 -57.20
CA SER A 4 -14.11 34.43 -55.85
C SER A 4 -13.84 33.06 -55.24
N ILE A 5 -13.18 33.03 -54.08
CA ILE A 5 -12.95 31.81 -53.31
C ILE A 5 -14.24 31.51 -52.54
N HIS A 6 -14.98 30.48 -52.99
CA HIS A 6 -16.14 29.95 -52.29
C HIS A 6 -15.69 29.38 -50.93
N ASN A 7 -16.08 30.06 -49.86
CA ASN A 7 -15.97 29.56 -48.49
C ASN A 7 -16.96 28.39 -48.34
N THR A 8 -16.49 27.15 -48.51
CA THR A 8 -17.28 25.95 -48.22
C THR A 8 -17.41 25.88 -46.72
N GLY A 9 -18.57 26.29 -46.19
CA GLY A 9 -18.88 26.38 -44.77
C GLY A 9 -18.95 25.01 -44.05
N VAL A 10 -17.97 24.14 -44.28
CA VAL A 10 -17.79 22.88 -43.55
C VAL A 10 -17.39 23.25 -42.12
N PRO A 11 -18.24 22.98 -41.12
CA PRO A 11 -17.91 23.25 -39.73
C PRO A 11 -16.70 22.40 -39.34
N LEU A 12 -15.71 23.02 -38.69
CA LEU A 12 -14.59 22.29 -38.13
C LEU A 12 -15.11 21.17 -37.20
N PRO A 13 -14.51 19.96 -37.24
CA PRO A 13 -14.91 18.86 -36.38
C PRO A 13 -14.89 19.30 -34.91
N LYS A 14 -16.00 19.13 -34.20
CA LYS A 14 -16.03 19.39 -32.75
C LYS A 14 -15.01 18.47 -32.08
N PRO A 15 -14.16 19.00 -31.18
CA PRO A 15 -13.21 18.17 -30.46
C PRO A 15 -13.95 17.06 -29.71
N PRO A 16 -13.37 15.84 -29.63
CA PRO A 16 -14.04 14.71 -29.01
C PRO A 16 -14.43 15.07 -27.56
N PRO A 17 -15.64 14.66 -27.10
CA PRO A 17 -16.24 15.12 -25.84
C PRO A 17 -15.46 14.76 -24.57
N ASN A 18 -14.33 14.05 -24.70
CA ASN A 18 -13.50 13.56 -23.59
C ASN A 18 -12.05 14.09 -23.60
N ALA A 19 -11.71 15.03 -24.48
CA ALA A 19 -10.42 15.71 -24.44
C ALA A 19 -10.43 16.77 -23.31
N HIS A 20 -10.39 16.33 -22.05
CA HIS A 20 -10.07 17.24 -20.95
C HIS A 20 -8.70 17.85 -21.25
N ALA A 21 -8.64 19.18 -21.35
CA ALA A 21 -7.40 19.91 -21.56
C ALA A 21 -6.35 19.42 -20.54
N VAL A 22 -5.17 19.07 -21.04
CA VAL A 22 -4.01 18.83 -20.17
C VAL A 22 -3.84 20.08 -19.33
N ARG A 23 -3.88 19.94 -18.00
CA ARG A 23 -3.74 21.09 -17.09
C ARG A 23 -2.44 21.80 -17.45
N ALA A 24 -2.53 23.09 -17.81
CA ALA A 24 -1.40 23.84 -18.33
C ALA A 24 -0.40 24.28 -17.25
N LYS A 25 -0.78 24.20 -15.95
CA LYS A 25 -0.01 24.70 -14.81
C LYS A 25 0.16 23.63 -13.73
N PRO A 26 1.26 23.67 -12.95
CA PRO A 26 1.45 22.77 -11.81
C PRO A 26 0.34 22.88 -10.75
N ASP A 27 0.02 21.78 -10.08
CA ASP A 27 -0.90 21.76 -8.93
C ASP A 27 -0.13 21.81 -7.61
N ILE A 28 0.02 23.00 -7.03
CA ILE A 28 0.73 23.18 -5.77
C ILE A 28 0.07 22.39 -4.62
N SER A 29 -1.27 22.33 -4.58
CA SER A 29 -1.98 21.58 -3.53
C SER A 29 -1.74 20.08 -3.64
N GLY A 30 -1.70 19.56 -4.87
CA GLY A 30 -1.40 18.17 -5.17
C GLY A 30 0.06 17.82 -4.84
N ILE A 31 1.00 18.70 -5.17
CA ILE A 31 2.41 18.52 -4.82
C ILE A 31 2.58 18.44 -3.30
N ILE A 32 2.05 19.42 -2.57
CA ILE A 32 2.15 19.45 -1.09
C ILE A 32 1.55 18.19 -0.48
N PHE A 33 0.33 17.81 -0.91
CA PHE A 33 -0.33 16.62 -0.38
C PHE A 33 0.53 15.36 -0.53
N HIS A 34 1.05 15.10 -1.74
CA HIS A 34 1.83 13.89 -1.98
C HIS A 34 3.19 13.91 -1.28
N VAL A 35 3.89 15.06 -1.29
CA VAL A 35 5.21 15.19 -0.66
C VAL A 35 5.10 15.05 0.86
N VAL A 36 4.14 15.72 1.49
CA VAL A 36 3.92 15.63 2.94
C VAL A 36 3.52 14.21 3.32
N SER A 37 2.63 13.57 2.56
CA SER A 37 2.23 12.19 2.81
C SER A 37 3.43 11.22 2.74
N ALA A 38 4.25 11.33 1.69
CA ALA A 38 5.47 10.55 1.54
C ALA A 38 6.45 10.79 2.71
N ALA A 39 6.62 12.04 3.14
CA ALA A 39 7.49 12.39 4.26
C ALA A 39 7.00 11.82 5.60
N VAL A 40 5.70 11.84 5.88
CA VAL A 40 5.13 11.26 7.11
C VAL A 40 5.36 9.75 7.17
N MET A 41 5.08 9.04 6.07
CA MET A 41 5.31 7.60 5.95
C MET A 41 6.80 7.26 6.09
N ALA A 42 7.67 7.99 5.39
CA ALA A 42 9.11 7.80 5.48
C ALA A 42 9.64 8.08 6.89
N ASN A 43 9.15 9.12 7.56
CA ASN A 43 9.52 9.42 8.95
C ASN A 43 9.09 8.31 9.91
N GLY A 44 7.88 7.76 9.73
CA GLY A 44 7.42 6.57 10.46
C GLY A 44 8.36 5.38 10.27
N PHE A 45 8.75 5.09 9.03
CA PHE A 45 9.71 4.02 8.74
C PHE A 45 11.09 4.27 9.35
N LEU A 46 11.65 5.48 9.21
CA LEU A 46 12.95 5.81 9.78
C LEU A 46 12.97 5.70 11.31
N ALA A 47 11.86 6.04 11.96
CA ALA A 47 11.74 5.87 13.41
C ALA A 47 11.52 4.41 13.82
N LEU A 48 10.83 3.61 13.00
CA LEU A 48 10.75 2.16 13.18
C LEU A 48 12.15 1.53 13.20
N LEU A 49 13.06 1.99 12.33
CA LEU A 49 14.44 1.51 12.25
C LEU A 49 15.29 1.85 13.49
N GLN A 50 14.83 2.77 14.35
CA GLN A 50 15.52 3.14 15.59
C GLN A 50 15.08 2.29 16.79
N LEU A 51 14.08 1.41 16.62
CA LEU A 51 13.62 0.54 17.69
C LEU A 51 14.61 -0.63 17.89
N GLY A 52 14.74 -1.12 19.13
CA GLY A 52 15.68 -2.21 19.47
C GLY A 52 15.45 -3.52 18.71
N MET A 53 14.24 -3.73 18.15
CA MET A 53 13.90 -4.92 17.36
C MET A 53 14.59 -4.94 15.98
N THR A 54 15.03 -3.78 15.47
CA THR A 54 15.56 -3.65 14.11
C THR A 54 16.82 -4.47 13.89
N GLU A 55 17.71 -4.57 14.89
CA GLU A 55 18.91 -5.41 14.75
C GLU A 55 18.54 -6.89 14.57
N TRP A 56 17.55 -7.36 15.31
CA TRP A 56 17.05 -8.73 15.21
C TRP A 56 16.32 -8.99 13.88
N ILE A 57 15.54 -8.02 13.40
CA ILE A 57 14.87 -8.10 12.08
C ILE A 57 15.90 -8.11 10.95
N ASN A 58 16.95 -7.27 11.02
CA ASN A 58 17.96 -7.16 9.95
C ASN A 58 18.84 -8.42 9.80
N LYS A 59 18.92 -9.28 10.83
CA LYS A 59 19.61 -10.58 10.75
C LYS A 59 18.81 -11.65 9.99
N GLN A 60 17.53 -11.40 9.74
CA GLN A 60 16.64 -12.32 9.05
C GLN A 60 16.66 -12.08 7.53
N VAL A 61 16.46 -13.14 6.76
CA VAL A 61 16.21 -13.03 5.32
C VAL A 61 14.98 -12.15 5.10
N GLY A 62 15.11 -11.20 4.18
CA GLY A 62 14.11 -10.17 3.88
C GLY A 62 14.17 -8.94 4.78
N GLY A 63 14.84 -8.99 5.93
CA GLY A 63 14.94 -7.84 6.84
C GLY A 63 13.57 -7.27 7.19
N HIS A 64 13.39 -5.96 7.09
CA HIS A 64 12.07 -5.31 7.24
C HIS A 64 11.12 -5.56 6.04
N PHE A 65 11.64 -5.92 4.87
CA PHE A 65 10.84 -6.21 3.68
C PHE A 65 10.21 -7.62 3.68
N GLN A 66 10.39 -8.41 4.74
CA GLN A 66 9.58 -9.62 4.91
C GLN A 66 8.12 -9.28 5.30
N PHE A 67 7.85 -8.06 5.78
CA PHE A 67 6.53 -7.60 6.21
C PHE A 67 5.80 -6.88 5.05
N LEU A 68 4.59 -7.35 4.71
CA LEU A 68 3.70 -6.72 3.71
C LEU A 68 3.44 -5.24 4.01
N THR A 69 3.39 -4.85 5.29
CA THR A 69 3.26 -3.45 5.70
C THR A 69 4.38 -2.60 5.11
N ILE A 70 5.63 -3.08 5.11
CA ILE A 70 6.78 -2.32 4.61
C ILE A 70 6.81 -2.32 3.08
N ASP A 71 6.48 -3.44 2.44
CA ASP A 71 6.35 -3.52 0.98
C ASP A 71 5.27 -2.56 0.47
N GLY A 72 4.09 -2.56 1.11
CA GLY A 72 3.00 -1.63 0.86
C GLY A 72 3.42 -0.19 1.07
N LEU A 73 4.03 0.12 2.22
CA LEU A 73 4.46 1.48 2.59
C LEU A 73 5.35 2.09 1.52
N TRP A 74 6.35 1.35 1.05
CA TRP A 74 7.25 1.82 0.00
C TRP A 74 6.55 1.97 -1.36
N LEU A 75 5.64 1.05 -1.70
CA LEU A 75 4.81 1.18 -2.90
C LEU A 75 3.93 2.45 -2.84
N THR A 76 3.40 2.77 -1.67
CA THR A 76 2.59 3.97 -1.42
C THR A 76 3.42 5.25 -1.45
N ILE A 77 4.62 5.24 -0.87
CA ILE A 77 5.58 6.35 -1.00
C ILE A 77 5.91 6.61 -2.46
N VAL A 78 6.24 5.57 -3.24
CA VAL A 78 6.54 5.71 -4.68
C VAL A 78 5.32 6.23 -5.44
N THR A 79 4.11 5.76 -5.11
CA THR A 79 2.85 6.26 -5.70
C THR A 79 2.68 7.75 -5.43
N CYS A 80 2.96 8.20 -4.21
CA CYS A 80 2.90 9.61 -3.84
C CYS A 80 3.95 10.42 -4.59
N LEU A 81 5.20 9.98 -4.64
CA LEU A 81 6.27 10.68 -5.36
C LEU A 81 5.96 10.81 -6.87
N LEU A 82 5.45 9.74 -7.49
CA LEU A 82 4.97 9.77 -8.88
C LEU A 82 3.81 10.76 -9.07
N GLY A 83 2.88 10.82 -8.10
CA GLY A 83 1.79 11.79 -8.06
C GLY A 83 2.31 13.23 -8.00
N GLY A 84 3.19 13.53 -7.05
CA GLY A 84 3.81 14.85 -6.90
C GLY A 84 4.59 15.28 -8.15
N MET A 85 5.39 14.38 -8.74
CA MET A 85 6.07 14.65 -10.02
C MET A 85 5.09 14.90 -11.16
N GLY A 86 4.00 14.14 -11.24
CA GLY A 86 2.95 14.31 -12.24
C GLY A 86 2.21 15.65 -12.12
N GLU A 87 2.03 16.14 -10.89
CA GLU A 87 1.45 17.46 -10.62
C GLU A 87 2.41 18.61 -10.91
N MET A 88 3.72 18.39 -10.75
CA MET A 88 4.75 19.35 -11.14
C MET A 88 4.93 19.44 -12.66
N LEU A 89 4.79 18.31 -13.36
CA LEU A 89 5.04 18.16 -14.79
C LEU A 89 3.78 17.65 -15.53
N PRO A 90 2.68 18.43 -15.58
CA PRO A 90 1.37 17.94 -16.07
C PRO A 90 1.36 17.54 -17.54
N GLY A 91 2.35 17.98 -18.34
CA GLY A 91 2.54 17.57 -19.74
C GLY A 91 3.08 16.13 -19.90
N VAL A 92 3.70 15.56 -18.86
CA VAL A 92 4.37 14.25 -18.91
C VAL A 92 3.36 13.14 -18.56
N LYS A 93 2.58 12.71 -19.56
CA LYS A 93 1.47 11.75 -19.37
C LYS A 93 1.92 10.40 -18.80
N ILE A 94 3.15 9.96 -19.06
CA ILE A 94 3.67 8.69 -18.56
C ILE A 94 3.72 8.64 -17.02
N LEU A 95 4.02 9.76 -16.35
CA LEU A 95 4.02 9.82 -14.88
C LEU A 95 2.64 9.48 -14.31
N ARG A 96 1.56 10.03 -14.90
CA ARG A 96 0.19 9.72 -14.50
C ARG A 96 -0.16 8.26 -14.78
N THR A 97 0.23 7.72 -15.93
CA THR A 97 -0.03 6.31 -16.26
C THR A 97 0.67 5.36 -15.27
N VAL A 98 1.95 5.61 -14.98
CA VAL A 98 2.74 4.78 -14.06
C VAL A 98 2.20 4.93 -12.63
N LYS A 99 1.94 6.16 -12.15
CA LYS A 99 1.31 6.40 -10.85
C LYS A 99 0.02 5.62 -10.69
N ARG A 100 -0.84 5.62 -11.71
CA ARG A 100 -2.10 4.88 -11.70
C ARG A 100 -1.93 3.36 -11.73
N ALA A 101 -0.85 2.84 -12.33
CA ALA A 101 -0.54 1.42 -12.25
C ALA A 101 -0.11 1.02 -10.84
N PHE A 102 0.73 1.84 -10.20
CA PHE A 102 1.15 1.65 -8.81
C PHE A 102 -0.03 1.76 -7.84
N LEU A 103 -0.87 2.80 -7.98
CA LEU A 103 -2.06 3.00 -7.16
C LEU A 103 -3.03 1.81 -7.22
N LEU A 104 -3.15 1.17 -8.38
CA LEU A 104 -4.04 0.02 -8.58
C LEU A 104 -3.61 -1.22 -7.76
N ILE A 105 -2.36 -1.26 -7.29
CA ILE A 105 -1.81 -2.28 -6.41
C ILE A 105 -1.73 -1.76 -4.96
N ALA A 106 -1.18 -0.55 -4.78
CA ALA A 106 -0.94 0.03 -3.46
C ALA A 106 -2.24 0.21 -2.66
N LEU A 107 -3.29 0.77 -3.28
CA LEU A 107 -4.55 1.03 -2.59
C LEU A 107 -5.17 -0.25 -1.98
N PRO A 108 -5.40 -1.34 -2.75
CA PRO A 108 -5.94 -2.56 -2.17
C PRO A 108 -5.00 -3.25 -1.17
N VAL A 109 -3.68 -3.17 -1.35
CA VAL A 109 -2.71 -3.71 -0.37
C VAL A 109 -2.81 -2.96 0.96
N GLU A 110 -2.80 -1.63 0.94
CA GLU A 110 -2.84 -0.84 2.17
C GLU A 110 -4.17 -0.95 2.92
N LEU A 111 -5.29 -1.07 2.19
CA LEU A 111 -6.58 -1.37 2.82
C LEU A 111 -6.55 -2.73 3.52
N THR A 112 -5.92 -3.72 2.90
CA THR A 112 -5.75 -5.06 3.48
C THR A 112 -4.89 -5.01 4.73
N VAL A 113 -3.71 -4.39 4.64
CA VAL A 113 -2.78 -4.21 5.76
C VAL A 113 -3.49 -3.50 6.91
N SER A 114 -4.09 -2.33 6.66
CA SER A 114 -4.73 -1.52 7.71
C SER A 114 -5.90 -2.26 8.37
N THR A 115 -6.75 -2.92 7.57
CA THR A 115 -7.92 -3.64 8.09
C THR A 115 -7.52 -4.86 8.91
N ILE A 116 -6.60 -5.69 8.41
CA ILE A 116 -6.13 -6.88 9.13
C ILE A 116 -5.37 -6.45 10.38
N TYR A 117 -4.44 -5.49 10.27
CA TYR A 117 -3.62 -5.03 11.39
C TYR A 117 -4.48 -4.51 12.54
N TRP A 118 -5.30 -3.49 12.30
CA TRP A 118 -6.13 -2.90 13.36
C TRP A 118 -7.22 -3.87 13.84
N GLY A 119 -7.75 -4.71 12.95
CA GLY A 119 -8.67 -5.78 13.33
C GLY A 119 -8.03 -6.75 14.33
N LEU A 120 -6.81 -7.21 14.08
CA LEU A 120 -6.08 -8.08 14.99
C LEU A 120 -5.68 -7.36 16.28
N ILE A 121 -5.20 -6.11 16.22
CA ILE A 121 -4.86 -5.33 17.42
C ILE A 121 -6.07 -5.19 18.35
N LEU A 122 -7.27 -4.98 17.79
CA LEU A 122 -8.49 -4.76 18.57
C LEU A 122 -9.15 -6.06 19.05
N LEU A 123 -9.11 -7.13 18.25
CA LEU A 123 -9.90 -8.34 18.49
C LEU A 123 -9.05 -9.54 18.95
N ALA A 124 -7.79 -9.62 18.54
CA ALA A 124 -6.92 -10.77 18.79
C ALA A 124 -5.42 -10.36 18.79
N PRO A 125 -4.98 -9.48 19.71
CA PRO A 125 -3.65 -8.87 19.63
C PRO A 125 -2.49 -9.89 19.75
N GLY A 126 -2.72 -11.04 20.40
CA GLY A 126 -1.73 -12.12 20.48
C GLY A 126 -1.46 -12.84 19.15
N LEU A 127 -2.27 -12.60 18.11
CA LEU A 127 -2.04 -13.12 16.76
C LEU A 127 -1.16 -12.22 15.90
N ILE A 128 -0.92 -10.97 16.32
CA ILE A 128 -0.13 -10.00 15.55
C ILE A 128 1.08 -9.46 16.31
N VAL A 129 0.96 -9.27 17.63
CA VAL A 129 2.06 -8.79 18.45
C VAL A 129 2.82 -9.98 19.03
N PRO A 130 4.14 -10.11 18.79
CA PRO A 130 4.93 -11.15 19.41
C PRO A 130 4.92 -11.02 20.93
N ASP A 131 4.91 -12.16 21.62
CA ASP A 131 5.20 -12.21 23.05
C ASP A 131 6.66 -11.81 23.27
N MET A 132 6.93 -10.92 24.23
CA MET A 132 8.28 -10.52 24.63
C MET A 132 9.18 -11.72 24.94
N ALA A 133 8.63 -12.81 25.48
CA ALA A 133 9.36 -14.05 25.73
C ALA A 133 9.87 -14.73 24.44
N SER A 134 9.23 -14.49 23.30
CA SER A 134 9.60 -15.07 21.99
C SER A 134 10.64 -14.26 21.20
N VAL A 135 11.00 -13.07 21.72
CA VAL A 135 11.91 -12.09 21.09
C VAL A 135 13.14 -11.80 21.97
N ALA A 136 13.07 -12.03 23.28
CA ALA A 136 14.18 -11.81 24.19
C ALA A 136 15.38 -12.76 23.88
N PRO A 137 16.62 -12.23 23.77
CA PRO A 137 17.82 -13.06 23.82
C PRO A 137 17.90 -13.77 25.19
N GLU A 138 18.40 -15.00 25.21
CA GLU A 138 18.61 -15.84 26.41
C GLU A 138 19.42 -15.18 27.56
N SER A 139 19.94 -13.96 27.37
CA SER A 139 20.75 -13.23 28.34
C SER A 139 19.98 -12.25 29.23
N SER A 140 18.66 -12.11 29.08
CA SER A 140 17.86 -11.34 30.03
C SER A 140 17.46 -12.25 31.20
N GLY A 141 18.04 -11.98 32.37
CA GLY A 141 17.85 -12.74 33.60
C GLY A 141 16.38 -12.94 34.02
N PRO A 142 16.12 -13.71 35.09
CA PRO A 142 14.79 -14.23 35.39
C PRO A 142 13.78 -13.08 35.52
N VAL A 143 12.84 -13.03 34.57
CA VAL A 143 11.70 -12.11 34.59
C VAL A 143 10.82 -12.54 35.76
N THR A 144 11.08 -11.96 36.91
CA THR A 144 10.29 -12.13 38.13
C THR A 144 9.19 -11.07 38.15
N SER A 145 8.02 -11.47 38.65
CA SER A 145 6.80 -10.67 38.87
C SER A 145 5.72 -10.67 37.78
N SER A 146 4.86 -11.69 37.88
CA SER A 146 3.41 -11.55 38.14
C SER A 146 2.57 -10.62 37.24
N SER A 147 2.13 -11.15 36.10
CA SER A 147 0.72 -11.22 35.70
C SER A 147 0.63 -12.23 34.53
N GLU A 148 -0.32 -13.15 34.53
CA GLU A 148 -0.48 -14.21 33.51
C GLU A 148 -0.82 -13.71 32.08
N ALA A 149 -0.76 -12.40 31.82
CA ALA A 149 -0.96 -11.84 30.50
C ALA A 149 0.39 -11.67 29.77
N PRO A 150 0.53 -12.15 28.51
CA PRO A 150 1.71 -11.91 27.70
C PRO A 150 2.03 -10.42 27.61
N GLN A 151 3.29 -10.04 27.86
CA GLN A 151 3.73 -8.67 27.60
C GLN A 151 3.91 -8.54 26.09
N LEU A 152 2.92 -7.96 25.42
CA LEU A 152 2.92 -7.76 23.97
C LEU A 152 3.80 -6.55 23.61
N LEU A 153 4.82 -6.75 22.78
CA LEU A 153 5.73 -5.69 22.33
C LEU A 153 5.04 -4.76 21.31
N ARG A 154 4.51 -3.64 21.80
CA ARG A 154 3.87 -2.62 20.94
C ARG A 154 4.86 -1.55 20.51
N ILE A 155 4.78 -1.16 19.23
CA ILE A 155 5.49 0.01 18.72
C ILE A 155 4.79 1.31 19.16
N PRO A 156 5.51 2.45 19.28
CA PRO A 156 4.89 3.74 19.59
C PRO A 156 3.75 4.08 18.63
N THR A 157 2.60 4.51 19.16
CA THR A 157 1.36 4.71 18.37
C THR A 157 1.54 5.63 17.17
N TRP A 158 2.37 6.65 17.27
CA TRP A 158 2.60 7.56 16.13
C TRP A 158 3.37 6.86 14.99
N ILE A 159 4.33 5.97 15.30
CA ILE A 159 5.03 5.14 14.31
C ILE A 159 4.01 4.19 13.68
N ASP A 160 3.22 3.55 14.54
CA ASP A 160 2.20 2.58 14.15
C ASP A 160 1.20 3.15 13.14
N VAL A 161 0.58 4.29 13.50
CA VAL A 161 -0.34 5.00 12.61
C VAL A 161 0.35 5.44 11.32
N SER A 162 1.62 5.85 11.37
CA SER A 162 2.36 6.30 10.19
C SER A 162 2.63 5.20 9.17
N ILE A 163 2.78 3.94 9.62
CA ILE A 163 3.09 2.81 8.73
C ILE A 163 1.89 1.90 8.43
N HIS A 164 0.86 1.85 9.28
CA HIS A 164 -0.34 1.01 9.09
C HIS A 164 -1.61 1.80 8.74
N GLY A 165 -1.71 3.07 9.14
CA GLY A 165 -2.93 3.88 8.99
C GLY A 165 -2.82 4.90 7.85
N VAL A 166 -1.80 5.76 7.93
CA VAL A 166 -1.56 6.86 6.98
C VAL A 166 -1.54 6.39 5.52
N PRO A 167 -0.87 5.28 5.15
CA PRO A 167 -0.83 4.85 3.75
C PRO A 167 -2.23 4.62 3.15
N ALA A 168 -3.10 3.89 3.86
CA ALA A 168 -4.47 3.63 3.42
C ALA A 168 -5.30 4.93 3.32
N ILE A 169 -5.21 5.80 4.33
CA ILE A 169 -5.94 7.08 4.36
C ILE A 169 -5.54 7.97 3.18
N VAL A 170 -4.23 8.12 2.95
CA VAL A 170 -3.68 8.94 1.87
C VAL A 170 -4.12 8.41 0.52
N LEU A 171 -4.03 7.09 0.29
CA LEU A 171 -4.43 6.51 -0.99
C LEU A 171 -5.93 6.57 -1.24
N ILE A 172 -6.77 6.48 -0.20
CA ILE A 172 -8.22 6.72 -0.33
C ILE A 172 -8.48 8.17 -0.77
N ILE A 173 -7.86 9.15 -0.11
CA ILE A 173 -8.00 10.57 -0.45
C ILE A 173 -7.49 10.83 -1.87
N ASP A 174 -6.31 10.33 -2.20
CA ASP A 174 -5.73 10.46 -3.54
C ASP A 174 -6.66 9.86 -4.61
N PHE A 175 -7.16 8.65 -4.37
CA PHE A 175 -8.06 7.97 -5.28
C PHE A 175 -9.33 8.78 -5.56
N PHE A 176 -10.04 9.24 -4.53
CA PHE A 176 -11.31 9.95 -4.72
C PHE A 176 -11.16 11.39 -5.22
N PHE A 177 -10.15 12.12 -4.76
CA PHE A 177 -10.08 13.56 -5.00
C PHE A 177 -9.11 13.95 -6.12
N ARG A 178 -8.16 13.09 -6.47
CA ARG A 178 -7.12 13.40 -7.47
C ARG A 178 -7.08 12.46 -8.65
N GLU A 179 -7.67 11.28 -8.53
CA GLU A 179 -7.72 10.30 -9.62
C GLU A 179 -9.07 10.20 -10.32
N LYS A 180 -9.00 9.73 -11.56
CA LYS A 180 -10.20 9.33 -12.31
C LYS A 180 -10.55 7.89 -11.98
N LYS A 181 -11.84 7.61 -11.85
CA LYS A 181 -12.39 6.25 -11.79
C LYS A 181 -11.71 5.31 -12.78
N TYR A 182 -11.32 4.12 -12.33
CA TYR A 182 -10.85 3.07 -13.24
C TYR A 182 -12.04 2.51 -14.02
N ARG A 183 -11.88 2.40 -15.34
CA ARG A 183 -12.89 1.84 -16.24
C ARG A 183 -12.47 0.44 -16.70
N PRO A 184 -13.42 -0.42 -17.12
CA PRO A 184 -13.09 -1.68 -17.78
C PRO A 184 -12.21 -1.45 -19.02
N PRO A 185 -11.27 -2.36 -19.33
CA PRO A 185 -11.03 -3.65 -18.65
C PRO A 185 -10.13 -3.55 -17.40
N VAL A 186 -9.56 -2.38 -17.09
CA VAL A 186 -8.62 -2.20 -15.98
C VAL A 186 -9.29 -2.46 -14.63
N SER A 187 -10.50 -1.93 -14.41
CA SER A 187 -11.25 -2.13 -13.16
C SER A 187 -11.90 -3.52 -13.01
N THR A 188 -11.78 -4.38 -14.03
CA THR A 188 -12.30 -5.75 -14.01
C THR A 188 -11.14 -6.73 -14.09
N TRP A 189 -10.73 -7.11 -15.29
CA TRP A 189 -9.65 -8.07 -15.52
C TRP A 189 -8.31 -7.57 -14.99
N GLY A 190 -7.99 -6.29 -15.19
CA GLY A 190 -6.74 -5.71 -14.69
C GLY A 190 -6.62 -5.84 -13.17
N ALA A 191 -7.67 -5.45 -12.44
CA ALA A 191 -7.71 -5.54 -10.98
C ALA A 191 -7.62 -6.98 -10.46
N ILE A 192 -8.29 -7.94 -11.13
CA ILE A 192 -8.20 -9.36 -10.76
C ILE A 192 -6.77 -9.86 -10.93
N VAL A 193 -6.20 -9.69 -12.13
CA VAL A 193 -4.85 -10.18 -12.45
C VAL A 193 -3.81 -9.56 -11.52
N LEU A 194 -3.87 -8.23 -11.30
CA LEU A 194 -2.92 -7.56 -10.42
C LEU A 194 -3.06 -8.00 -8.96
N SER A 195 -4.29 -8.23 -8.46
CA SER A 195 -4.47 -8.73 -7.10
C SER A 195 -3.90 -10.13 -6.95
N MET A 196 -4.16 -11.03 -7.92
CA MET A 196 -3.61 -12.39 -7.91
C MET A 196 -2.08 -12.40 -7.99
N VAL A 197 -1.50 -11.58 -8.87
CA VAL A 197 -0.05 -11.46 -9.03
C VAL A 197 0.58 -10.90 -7.76
N ALA A 198 0.05 -9.80 -7.20
CA ALA A 198 0.59 -9.20 -5.98
C ALA A 198 0.47 -10.14 -4.77
N GLY A 199 -0.71 -10.74 -4.58
CA GLY A 199 -0.95 -11.69 -3.49
C GLY A 199 -0.05 -12.92 -3.59
N THR A 200 0.08 -13.51 -4.78
CA THR A 200 0.98 -14.66 -5.01
C THR A 200 2.44 -14.28 -4.83
N ALA A 201 2.87 -13.14 -5.38
CA ALA A 201 4.25 -12.69 -5.26
C ALA A 201 4.65 -12.50 -3.80
N TYR A 202 3.81 -11.83 -3.00
CA TYR A 202 4.07 -11.68 -1.57
C TYR A 202 4.01 -13.00 -0.83
N SER A 203 3.06 -13.88 -1.15
CA SER A 203 2.95 -15.21 -0.49
C SER A 203 4.20 -16.06 -0.74
N VAL A 204 4.71 -16.08 -1.98
CA VAL A 204 5.97 -16.76 -2.30
C VAL A 204 7.15 -16.12 -1.57
N TRP A 205 7.18 -14.79 -1.50
CA TRP A 205 8.24 -14.06 -0.82
C TRP A 205 8.27 -14.32 0.69
N VAL A 206 7.13 -14.29 1.36
CA VAL A 206 7.06 -14.50 2.81
C VAL A 206 7.33 -15.96 3.18
N GLU A 207 6.88 -16.93 2.38
CA GLU A 207 7.25 -18.35 2.54
C GLU A 207 8.76 -18.55 2.36
N TYR A 208 9.36 -17.90 1.35
CA TYR A 208 10.80 -17.93 1.14
C TYR A 208 11.53 -17.39 2.38
N CYS A 209 11.16 -16.20 2.87
CA CYS A 209 11.77 -15.64 4.08
C CYS A 209 11.63 -16.60 5.28
N ALA A 210 10.43 -17.15 5.50
CA ALA A 210 10.16 -18.04 6.63
C ALA A 210 10.95 -19.35 6.57
N ALA A 211 11.18 -19.90 5.37
CA ALA A 211 11.97 -21.11 5.18
C ALA A 211 13.43 -20.98 5.65
N TYR A 212 14.02 -19.78 5.57
CA TYR A 212 15.37 -19.50 6.09
C TYR A 212 15.35 -19.02 7.54
N ASN A 213 14.35 -18.22 7.90
CA ASN A 213 14.24 -17.62 9.24
C ASN A 213 13.73 -18.61 10.29
N ASN A 214 13.19 -19.76 9.87
CA ASN A 214 12.46 -20.72 10.70
C ASN A 214 11.32 -20.08 11.51
N ARG A 215 10.73 -19.01 10.98
CA ARG A 215 9.59 -18.28 11.55
C ARG A 215 8.96 -17.37 10.50
N PHE A 216 7.65 -17.20 10.60
CA PHE A 216 6.95 -16.15 9.84
C PHE A 216 7.05 -14.80 10.55
N PRO A 217 7.01 -13.69 9.80
CA PRO A 217 6.90 -12.35 10.39
C PRO A 217 5.58 -12.11 11.12
N TYR A 218 4.57 -12.94 10.87
CA TYR A 218 3.24 -12.85 11.44
C TYR A 218 2.94 -14.08 12.31
N PRO A 219 2.67 -13.92 13.61
CA PRO A 219 2.32 -15.03 14.48
C PRO A 219 1.08 -15.81 14.02
N PHE A 220 0.15 -15.16 13.32
CA PHE A 220 -1.03 -15.81 12.73
C PHE A 220 -0.72 -16.70 11.51
N LEU A 221 0.51 -16.75 11.01
CA LEU A 221 0.95 -17.68 9.97
C LEU A 221 1.70 -18.87 10.61
N PRO A 222 1.00 -19.97 10.95
CA PRO A 222 1.61 -21.10 11.64
C PRO A 222 2.61 -21.83 10.72
N LEU A 223 3.80 -22.18 11.25
CA LEU A 223 4.83 -22.90 10.49
C LEU A 223 4.38 -24.32 10.10
N ASP A 224 3.67 -24.98 11.00
CA ASP A 224 3.26 -26.39 10.93
C ASP A 224 2.02 -26.65 10.06
N SER A 225 1.36 -25.61 9.55
CA SER A 225 0.15 -25.77 8.72
C SER A 225 0.17 -24.90 7.48
N PHE A 226 0.63 -25.49 6.36
CA PHE A 226 0.67 -24.81 5.06
C PHE A 226 -0.74 -24.52 4.52
N GLU A 227 -1.69 -25.42 4.75
CA GLU A 227 -3.07 -25.29 4.29
C GLU A 227 -3.76 -24.06 4.89
N ILE A 228 -3.55 -23.81 6.20
CA ILE A 228 -4.06 -22.62 6.88
C ILE A 228 -3.46 -21.35 6.26
N ARG A 229 -2.15 -21.34 5.98
CA ARG A 229 -1.50 -20.18 5.35
C ARG A 229 -2.05 -19.91 3.95
N VAL A 230 -2.25 -20.94 3.14
CA VAL A 230 -2.88 -20.80 1.81
C VAL A 230 -4.28 -20.18 1.91
N VAL A 231 -5.09 -20.61 2.88
CA VAL A 231 -6.43 -20.01 3.11
C VAL A 231 -6.31 -18.53 3.49
N ILE A 232 -5.35 -18.18 4.36
CA ILE A 232 -5.09 -16.78 4.75
C ILE A 232 -4.66 -15.95 3.54
N TYR A 233 -3.74 -16.45 2.71
CA TYR A 233 -3.27 -15.76 1.50
C TYR A 233 -4.40 -15.51 0.49
N ILE A 234 -5.24 -16.52 0.25
CA ILE A 234 -6.42 -16.40 -0.62
C ILE A 234 -7.42 -15.41 -0.04
N GLY A 235 -7.68 -15.46 1.27
CA GLY A 235 -8.58 -14.56 1.97
C GLY A 235 -8.13 -13.10 1.86
N ALA A 236 -6.87 -12.82 2.18
CA ALA A 236 -6.29 -11.47 2.08
C ALA A 236 -6.30 -10.94 0.63
N THR A 237 -5.93 -11.79 -0.35
CA THR A 237 -5.94 -11.42 -1.78
C THR A 237 -7.36 -11.11 -2.28
N THR A 238 -8.34 -11.91 -1.85
CA THR A 238 -9.75 -11.70 -2.20
C THR A 238 -10.27 -10.41 -1.56
N PHE A 239 -9.95 -10.17 -0.28
CA PHE A 239 -10.30 -8.92 0.39
C PHE A 239 -9.73 -7.71 -0.34
N ALA A 240 -8.45 -7.74 -0.73
CA ALA A 240 -7.80 -6.67 -1.49
C ALA A 240 -8.57 -6.34 -2.78
N TYR A 241 -8.90 -7.37 -3.57
CA TYR A 241 -9.69 -7.23 -4.79
C TYR A 241 -11.07 -6.62 -4.53
N VAL A 242 -11.80 -7.16 -3.54
CA VAL A 242 -13.16 -6.70 -3.21
C VAL A 242 -13.14 -5.26 -2.69
N ALA A 243 -12.18 -4.91 -1.84
CA ALA A 243 -12.02 -3.55 -1.31
C ALA A 243 -11.81 -2.54 -2.45
N PHE A 244 -10.92 -2.83 -3.41
CA PHE A 244 -10.76 -2.00 -4.60
C PHE A 244 -12.06 -1.89 -5.41
N LYS A 245 -12.77 -3.01 -5.63
CA LYS A 245 -14.04 -3.02 -6.38
C LYS A 245 -15.10 -2.15 -5.73
N VAL A 246 -15.20 -2.19 -4.40
CA VAL A 246 -16.12 -1.35 -3.62
C VAL A 246 -15.73 0.12 -3.76
N LEU A 247 -14.48 0.49 -3.51
CA LEU A 247 -14.05 1.89 -3.65
C LEU A 247 -14.25 2.42 -5.07
N ASN A 248 -13.89 1.64 -6.09
CA ASN A 248 -14.06 2.07 -7.48
C ASN A 248 -15.54 2.13 -7.91
N SER A 249 -16.44 1.39 -7.27
CA SER A 249 -17.89 1.54 -7.52
C SER A 249 -18.43 2.85 -6.95
N LEU A 250 -17.93 3.26 -5.77
CA LEU A 250 -18.27 4.51 -5.08
C LEU A 250 -17.67 5.75 -5.75
N HIS A 251 -16.56 5.60 -6.51
CA HIS A 251 -15.89 6.70 -7.22
C HIS A 251 -16.75 7.24 -8.37
N LYS A 252 -16.98 8.55 -8.40
CA LYS A 252 -17.87 9.25 -9.34
C LYS A 252 -17.09 9.99 -10.43
#